data_AF-A0A096B7T4-F1
#
_entry.id   AF-A0A096B7T4-F1
#
_cell.length_a   1.000
_cell.length_b   1.000
_cell.length_c   1.000
_cell.angle_alpha   90.00
_cell.angle_beta   90.00
_cell.angle_gamma   90.00
#
_symmetry.space_group_name_H-M   'P 1'
#
loop_
_entity.id
_entity.type
_entity.pdbx_description
1 polymer ?
#
loop_
_entity_poly.entity_id
_entity_poly.type
_entity_poly.pdbx_seq_one_letter_code
_entity_poly.pdbx_strand_id
1 'polypeptide(L)'
;MQAPVLNMLFRDMSVSDADFQRMVRFIQDNYGIDLSKKKQLITSRLSHSLRERGYPDFSAFLDHLLKKQDPADLELVLNKLTTNYTFFMREPDHFTFFRDVILPELSRRHQKDRVLSIWSAGCSSGEEPYTLSIYLKEFFGPQASQWDTRILATDISQQALSKAKAGQYKLPADMPGEWLKRYFVKDDATCLYTAAPQLKQNVIFRTFNLMDPIHFRLKFDVIFCRNVMIYFDQATRDALVRRFYDALHPTGYLFISHSESLGQTRLFRTAAPAVYQKLPLGTHQ
;
A
#
# COMPACT_ATOMS: atom_id res chain seq x y z
N MET A 1 -21.19 -44.19 2.46
CA MET A 1 -21.96 -42.96 2.77
C MET A 1 -21.02 -41.85 3.28
N GLN A 2 -20.21 -41.23 2.40
CA GLN A 2 -19.27 -40.14 2.78
C GLN A 2 -19.41 -38.86 1.92
N ALA A 3 -20.30 -38.86 0.91
CA ALA A 3 -20.48 -37.73 0.00
C ALA A 3 -21.21 -36.47 0.57
N PRO A 4 -22.18 -36.55 1.52
CA PRO A 4 -22.96 -35.37 1.91
C PRO A 4 -22.18 -34.34 2.74
N VAL A 5 -21.26 -34.81 3.60
CA VAL A 5 -20.48 -33.95 4.50
C VAL A 5 -19.42 -33.17 3.73
N LEU A 6 -18.83 -33.80 2.70
CA LEU A 6 -17.86 -33.16 1.82
C LEU A 6 -18.52 -32.05 0.98
N ASN A 7 -19.76 -32.25 0.52
CA ASN A 7 -20.51 -31.25 -0.26
C ASN A 7 -20.97 -30.03 0.56
N MET A 8 -21.09 -30.17 1.89
CA MET A 8 -21.41 -29.04 2.78
C MET A 8 -20.21 -28.11 3.00
N LEU A 9 -18.97 -28.62 2.90
CA LEU A 9 -17.74 -27.85 3.06
C LEU A 9 -17.44 -26.94 1.85
N PHE A 10 -17.99 -27.26 0.67
CA PHE A 10 -17.75 -26.53 -0.58
C PHE A 10 -18.91 -25.64 -1.02
N ARG A 11 -19.99 -25.53 -0.23
CA ARG A 11 -21.10 -24.65 -0.58
C ARG A 11 -20.86 -23.26 0.00
N ASP A 12 -20.76 -22.27 -0.88
CA ASP A 12 -20.70 -20.87 -0.47
C ASP A 12 -21.90 -20.49 0.41
N MET A 13 -21.65 -19.64 1.40
CA MET A 13 -22.71 -19.05 2.19
C MET A 13 -23.52 -18.11 1.30
N SER A 14 -24.85 -18.20 1.37
CA SER A 14 -25.72 -17.27 0.64
C SER A 14 -25.56 -15.87 1.24
N VAL A 15 -25.40 -14.87 0.36
CA VAL A 15 -25.36 -13.45 0.75
C VAL A 15 -26.60 -12.78 0.17
N SER A 16 -27.48 -12.29 1.04
CA SER A 16 -28.67 -11.54 0.62
C SER A 16 -28.28 -10.21 -0.03
N ASP A 17 -29.16 -9.61 -0.85
CA ASP A 17 -28.88 -8.27 -1.38
C ASP A 17 -28.82 -7.22 -0.27
N ALA A 18 -29.63 -7.36 0.78
CA ALA A 18 -29.60 -6.47 1.93
C ALA A 18 -28.25 -6.52 2.66
N ASP A 19 -27.73 -7.72 2.97
CA ASP A 19 -26.45 -7.86 3.67
C ASP A 19 -25.27 -7.47 2.78
N PHE A 20 -25.37 -7.74 1.47
CA PHE A 20 -24.39 -7.24 0.51
C PHE A 20 -24.32 -5.70 0.57
N GLN A 21 -25.45 -5.00 0.51
CA GLN A 21 -25.47 -3.54 0.57
C GLN A 21 -24.98 -3.01 1.92
N ARG A 22 -25.31 -3.67 3.03
CA ARG A 22 -24.79 -3.33 4.37
C ARG A 22 -23.26 -3.45 4.44
N MET A 23 -22.70 -4.55 3.91
CA MET A 23 -21.24 -4.75 3.85
C MET A 23 -20.57 -3.70 2.96
N VAL A 24 -21.13 -3.44 1.77
CA VAL A 24 -20.60 -2.42 0.85
C VAL A 24 -20.54 -1.06 1.52
N ARG A 25 -21.64 -0.61 2.15
CA ARG A 25 -21.67 0.67 2.86
C ARG A 25 -20.63 0.72 3.97
N PHE A 26 -20.58 -0.31 4.81
CA PHE A 26 -19.60 -0.36 5.89
C PHE A 26 -18.16 -0.24 5.41
N ILE A 27 -17.79 -0.99 4.37
CA ILE A 27 -16.43 -0.97 3.83
C ILE A 27 -16.12 0.35 3.12
N GLN A 28 -17.09 0.91 2.38
CA GLN A 28 -16.93 2.21 1.73
C GLN A 28 -16.73 3.33 2.77
N ASP A 29 -17.57 3.38 3.79
CA ASP A 29 -17.57 4.46 4.78
C ASP A 29 -16.30 4.43 5.66
N ASN A 30 -15.81 3.24 6.00
CA ASN A 30 -14.68 3.09 6.93
C ASN A 30 -13.32 2.97 6.22
N TYR A 31 -13.27 2.42 5.00
CA TYR A 31 -12.01 2.12 4.31
C TYR A 31 -11.94 2.67 2.88
N GLY A 32 -13.03 3.25 2.37
CA GLY A 32 -13.10 3.86 1.05
C GLY A 32 -13.18 2.88 -0.12
N ILE A 33 -13.15 1.57 0.15
CA ILE A 33 -13.06 0.51 -0.86
C ILE A 33 -14.43 0.26 -1.49
N ASP A 34 -14.53 0.47 -2.81
CA ASP A 34 -15.75 0.25 -3.59
C ASP A 34 -15.94 -1.23 -3.91
N LEU A 35 -16.87 -1.84 -3.19
CA LEU A 35 -17.31 -3.22 -3.39
C LEU A 35 -18.70 -3.33 -4.05
N SER A 36 -19.28 -2.22 -4.52
CA SER A 36 -20.68 -2.13 -4.99
C SER A 36 -21.06 -3.14 -6.08
N LYS A 37 -20.08 -3.61 -6.87
CA LYS A 37 -20.26 -4.60 -7.95
C LYS A 37 -19.56 -5.93 -7.66
N LYS A 38 -19.20 -6.20 -6.41
CA LYS A 38 -18.30 -7.31 -6.02
C LYS A 38 -18.97 -8.41 -5.19
N LYS A 39 -20.30 -8.56 -5.26
CA LYS A 39 -21.06 -9.55 -4.47
C LYS A 39 -20.46 -10.97 -4.54
N GLN A 40 -20.20 -11.47 -5.75
CA GLN A 40 -19.63 -12.82 -5.93
C GLN A 40 -18.22 -12.97 -5.35
N LEU A 41 -17.41 -11.90 -5.39
CA LEU A 41 -16.07 -11.89 -4.78
C LEU A 41 -16.20 -11.94 -3.25
N ILE A 42 -17.11 -11.17 -2.66
CA ILE A 42 -17.36 -11.20 -1.21
C ILE A 42 -17.80 -12.60 -0.78
N THR A 43 -18.78 -13.15 -1.47
CA THR A 43 -19.31 -14.50 -1.21
C THR A 43 -18.21 -15.54 -1.24
N SER A 44 -17.49 -15.66 -2.35
CA SER A 44 -16.46 -16.69 -2.53
C SER A 44 -15.28 -16.55 -1.55
N ARG A 45 -14.83 -15.32 -1.25
CA ARG A 45 -13.65 -15.10 -0.41
C ARG A 45 -13.91 -15.19 1.09
N LEU A 46 -15.14 -14.95 1.54
CA LEU A 46 -15.48 -14.98 2.97
C LEU A 46 -16.12 -16.30 3.41
N SER A 47 -16.88 -16.98 2.56
CA SER A 47 -17.71 -18.14 2.94
C SER A 47 -16.96 -19.20 3.76
N HIS A 48 -15.79 -19.62 3.30
CA HIS A 48 -15.01 -20.64 4.01
C HIS A 48 -14.55 -20.17 5.40
N SER A 49 -13.96 -18.97 5.48
CA SER A 49 -13.42 -18.45 6.74
C SER A 49 -14.51 -18.09 7.75
N LEU A 50 -15.71 -17.69 7.31
CA LEU A 50 -16.83 -17.47 8.22
C LEU A 50 -17.33 -18.79 8.84
N ARG A 51 -17.38 -19.88 8.05
CA ARG A 51 -17.71 -21.21 8.57
C ARG A 51 -16.66 -21.72 9.56
N GLU A 52 -15.37 -21.55 9.27
CA GLU A 52 -14.29 -21.93 10.18
C GLU A 52 -14.37 -21.20 11.53
N ARG A 53 -14.86 -19.96 11.52
CA ARG A 53 -15.09 -19.15 12.74
C ARG A 53 -16.42 -19.46 13.44
N GLY A 54 -17.21 -20.40 12.93
CA GLY A 54 -18.46 -20.84 13.53
C GLY A 54 -19.65 -19.90 13.30
N TYR A 55 -19.57 -18.96 12.36
CA TYR A 55 -20.73 -18.13 12.00
C TYR A 55 -21.78 -18.96 11.27
N PRO A 56 -23.06 -18.96 11.71
CA PRO A 56 -24.10 -19.79 11.13
C PRO A 56 -24.52 -19.32 9.73
N ASP A 57 -24.51 -18.00 9.51
CA ASP A 57 -24.83 -17.35 8.24
C ASP A 57 -24.12 -15.99 8.11
N PHE A 58 -24.22 -15.38 6.93
CA PHE A 58 -23.55 -14.11 6.63
C PHE A 58 -24.16 -12.94 7.41
N SER A 59 -25.46 -13.00 7.69
CA SER A 59 -26.18 -11.96 8.44
C SER A 59 -25.69 -11.90 9.88
N ALA A 60 -25.54 -13.06 10.55
CA ALA A 60 -25.02 -13.17 11.90
C ALA A 60 -23.58 -12.63 12.01
N PHE A 61 -22.75 -12.93 11.01
CA PHE A 61 -21.41 -12.35 10.91
C PHE A 61 -21.47 -10.82 10.76
N LEU A 62 -22.31 -10.31 9.86
CA LEU A 62 -22.39 -8.88 9.60
C LEU A 62 -22.97 -8.11 10.79
N ASP A 63 -23.97 -8.66 11.48
CA ASP A 63 -24.51 -8.09 12.71
C ASP A 63 -23.44 -8.00 13.80
N HIS A 64 -22.62 -9.04 13.94
CA HIS A 64 -21.48 -9.04 14.86
C HIS A 64 -20.45 -7.97 14.46
N LEU A 65 -20.01 -7.96 13.20
CA LEU A 65 -19.02 -7.03 12.67
C LEU A 65 -19.45 -5.57 12.87
N LEU A 66 -20.69 -5.23 12.52
CA LEU A 66 -21.19 -3.86 12.60
C LEU A 66 -21.42 -3.40 14.05
N LYS A 67 -21.80 -4.31 14.94
CA LYS A 67 -22.08 -3.99 16.35
C LYS A 67 -20.83 -3.94 17.21
N LYS A 68 -19.90 -4.88 16.99
CA LYS A 68 -18.72 -5.07 17.85
C LYS A 68 -17.46 -4.49 17.25
N GLN A 69 -17.37 -4.42 15.92
CA GLN A 69 -16.15 -4.03 15.19
C GLN A 69 -14.93 -4.78 15.72
N ASP A 70 -15.10 -6.10 15.91
CA ASP A 70 -14.03 -6.95 16.42
C ASP A 70 -12.79 -6.87 15.50
N PRO A 71 -11.59 -6.58 16.04
CA PRO A 71 -10.40 -6.41 15.21
C PRO A 71 -10.05 -7.63 14.36
N ALA A 72 -10.29 -8.85 14.86
CA ALA A 72 -9.94 -10.07 14.13
C ALA A 72 -10.90 -10.32 12.97
N ASP A 73 -12.17 -9.94 13.10
CA ASP A 73 -13.15 -9.99 12.00
C ASP A 73 -12.90 -8.90 10.97
N LEU A 74 -12.57 -7.68 11.40
CA LEU A 74 -12.18 -6.59 10.49
C LEU A 74 -10.94 -7.00 9.68
N GLU A 75 -9.92 -7.53 10.34
CA GLU A 75 -8.72 -7.99 9.67
C GLU A 75 -9.02 -9.11 8.66
N LEU A 76 -9.90 -10.06 9.01
CA LEU A 76 -10.34 -11.09 8.06
C LEU A 76 -10.95 -10.46 6.80
N VAL A 77 -11.89 -9.53 6.98
CA VAL A 77 -12.59 -8.88 5.87
C VAL A 77 -11.61 -8.11 5.00
N LEU A 78 -10.75 -7.28 5.59
CA LEU A 78 -9.78 -6.50 4.84
C LEU A 78 -8.82 -7.42 4.07
N ASN A 79 -8.23 -8.42 4.71
CA ASN A 79 -7.28 -9.33 4.06
C ASN A 79 -7.93 -10.16 2.94
N LYS A 80 -9.19 -10.55 3.09
CA LYS A 80 -9.90 -11.32 2.07
C LYS A 80 -10.40 -10.44 0.94
N LEU A 81 -10.82 -9.22 1.20
CA LEU A 81 -11.46 -8.37 0.19
C LEU A 81 -10.49 -7.42 -0.52
N THR A 82 -9.33 -7.13 0.05
CA THR A 82 -8.26 -6.43 -0.68
C THR A 82 -7.44 -7.40 -1.53
N THR A 83 -6.74 -6.89 -2.54
CA THR A 83 -5.78 -7.66 -3.33
C THR A 83 -4.38 -7.06 -3.15
N ASN A 84 -3.57 -7.72 -2.33
CA ASN A 84 -2.24 -7.27 -1.93
C ASN A 84 -1.15 -7.77 -2.91
N TYR A 85 -1.36 -7.59 -4.22
CA TYR A 85 -0.40 -8.01 -5.23
C TYR A 85 0.65 -6.94 -5.49
N THR A 86 1.91 -7.26 -5.23
CA THR A 86 3.07 -6.38 -5.40
C THR A 86 4.32 -7.21 -5.71
N PHE A 87 5.35 -6.56 -6.25
CA PHE A 87 6.65 -7.16 -6.55
C PHE A 87 7.74 -6.08 -6.64
N PHE A 88 8.99 -6.49 -6.46
CA PHE A 88 10.14 -5.57 -6.53
C PHE A 88 10.23 -4.89 -7.90
N MET A 89 10.60 -3.61 -7.90
CA MET A 89 10.80 -2.80 -9.12
C MET A 89 9.58 -2.76 -10.08
N ARG A 90 8.36 -2.97 -9.56
CA ARG A 90 7.12 -2.78 -10.32
C ARG A 90 7.07 -1.37 -10.92
N GLU A 91 6.67 -1.23 -12.19
CA GLU A 91 6.71 0.02 -12.97
C GLU A 91 8.09 0.72 -12.87
N PRO A 92 9.14 0.12 -13.44
CA PRO A 92 10.53 0.54 -13.25
C PRO A 92 10.79 2.01 -13.65
N ASP A 93 10.00 2.54 -14.59
CA ASP A 93 10.10 3.95 -15.04
C ASP A 93 9.90 4.95 -13.90
N HIS A 94 9.06 4.63 -12.91
CA HIS A 94 8.92 5.46 -11.71
C HIS A 94 10.21 5.53 -10.89
N PHE A 95 10.90 4.41 -10.71
CA PHE A 95 12.16 4.39 -9.97
C PHE A 95 13.30 5.03 -10.76
N THR A 96 13.30 4.90 -12.09
CA THR A 96 14.21 5.62 -12.98
C THR A 96 14.02 7.13 -12.83
N PHE A 97 12.78 7.63 -12.93
CA PHE A 97 12.49 9.05 -12.75
C PHE A 97 12.84 9.54 -11.34
N PHE A 98 12.53 8.73 -10.32
CA PHE A 98 12.90 9.03 -8.93
C PHE A 98 14.41 9.19 -8.78
N ARG A 99 15.20 8.25 -9.32
CA ARG A 99 16.68 8.26 -9.27
C ARG A 99 17.30 9.40 -10.06
N ASP A 100 16.86 9.61 -11.29
CA ASP A 100 17.58 10.47 -12.25
C ASP A 100 17.15 11.94 -12.16
N VAL A 101 15.93 12.20 -11.67
CA VAL A 101 15.37 13.55 -11.64
C VAL A 101 15.13 14.02 -10.21
N ILE A 102 14.38 13.24 -9.41
CA ILE A 102 13.94 13.69 -8.09
C ILE A 102 15.07 13.64 -7.07
N LEU A 103 15.82 12.54 -6.95
CA LEU A 103 16.88 12.42 -5.95
C LEU A 103 17.99 13.49 -6.08
N PRO A 104 18.49 13.84 -7.28
CA PRO A 104 19.43 14.96 -7.45
C PRO A 104 18.85 16.30 -6.99
N GLU A 105 17.57 16.53 -7.26
CA GLU A 105 16.88 17.76 -6.90
C GLU A 105 16.66 17.85 -5.38
N LEU A 106 16.15 16.79 -4.75
CA LEU A 106 15.98 16.69 -3.31
C LEU A 106 17.32 16.78 -2.56
N SER A 107 18.38 16.13 -3.08
CA SER A 107 19.71 16.19 -2.50
C SER A 107 20.26 17.62 -2.43
N ARG A 108 20.07 18.42 -3.48
CA ARG A 108 20.45 19.84 -3.45
C ARG A 108 19.59 20.63 -2.47
N ARG A 109 18.27 20.40 -2.46
CA ARG A 109 17.32 21.11 -1.61
C ARG A 109 17.60 20.88 -0.11
N HIS A 110 17.87 19.62 0.25
CA HIS A 110 18.09 19.15 1.61
C HIS A 110 19.59 19.00 1.94
N GLN A 111 20.47 19.71 1.24
CA GLN A 111 21.91 19.65 1.50
C GLN A 111 22.28 20.11 2.92
N LYS A 112 21.46 21.00 3.52
CA LYS A 112 21.71 21.57 4.85
C LYS A 112 21.17 20.71 5.99
N ASP A 113 19.95 20.21 5.88
CA ASP A 113 19.29 19.42 6.92
C ASP A 113 19.55 17.91 6.77
N ARG A 114 19.86 17.44 5.55
CA ARG A 114 20.15 16.04 5.21
C ARG A 114 19.00 15.09 5.53
N VAL A 115 17.76 15.55 5.41
CA VAL A 115 16.56 14.75 5.70
C VAL A 115 15.68 14.68 4.45
N LEU A 116 15.35 13.47 4.00
CA LEU A 116 14.33 13.24 2.96
C LEU A 116 13.10 12.58 3.59
N SER A 117 11.94 13.20 3.46
CA SER A 117 10.69 12.64 4.00
C SER A 117 9.91 11.89 2.92
N ILE A 118 9.94 10.56 2.98
CA ILE A 118 9.35 9.68 1.95
C ILE A 118 8.29 8.77 2.56
N TRP A 119 7.17 8.62 1.87
CA TRP A 119 6.08 7.73 2.27
C TRP A 119 5.68 6.76 1.15
N SER A 120 5.69 5.46 1.44
CA SER A 120 5.01 4.43 0.64
C SER A 120 3.66 4.11 1.31
N ALA A 121 2.58 4.61 0.70
CA ALA A 121 1.21 4.58 1.16
C ALA A 121 0.44 3.43 0.47
N GLY A 122 0.14 2.36 1.21
CA GLY A 122 -0.35 1.09 0.70
C GLY A 122 0.79 0.16 0.28
N CYS A 123 1.76 -0.03 1.18
CA CYS A 123 3.02 -0.71 0.87
C CYS A 123 2.90 -2.24 0.71
N SER A 124 1.74 -2.82 1.01
CA SER A 124 1.48 -4.26 0.96
C SER A 124 2.57 -5.05 1.71
N SER A 125 3.15 -6.07 1.09
CA SER A 125 4.21 -6.92 1.64
C SER A 125 5.61 -6.31 1.62
N GLY A 126 5.78 -5.02 1.31
CA GLY A 126 7.03 -4.28 1.57
C GLY A 126 8.02 -4.19 0.41
N GLU A 127 7.73 -4.77 -0.75
CA GLU A 127 8.62 -4.75 -1.92
C GLU A 127 8.91 -3.32 -2.41
N GLU A 128 7.90 -2.44 -2.43
CA GLU A 128 8.07 -1.04 -2.83
C GLU A 128 9.01 -0.26 -1.89
N PRO A 129 8.77 -0.18 -0.56
CA PRO A 129 9.66 0.56 0.33
C PRO A 129 11.07 -0.05 0.42
N TYR A 130 11.23 -1.38 0.25
CA TYR A 130 12.57 -1.96 0.13
C TYR A 130 13.25 -1.57 -1.18
N THR A 131 12.52 -1.53 -2.31
CA THR A 131 13.05 -1.02 -3.57
C THR A 131 13.50 0.43 -3.42
N LEU A 132 12.66 1.31 -2.85
CA LEU A 132 13.01 2.71 -2.58
C LEU A 132 14.27 2.83 -1.70
N SER A 133 14.37 2.03 -0.64
CA SER A 133 15.53 2.01 0.26
C SER A 133 16.82 1.64 -0.47
N ILE A 134 16.76 0.67 -1.40
CA ILE A 134 17.89 0.32 -2.26
C ILE A 134 18.27 1.51 -3.14
N TYR A 135 17.33 2.12 -3.87
CA TYR A 135 17.62 3.28 -4.73
C TYR A 135 18.23 4.45 -3.96
N LEU A 136 17.76 4.73 -2.75
CA LEU A 136 18.33 5.78 -1.88
C LEU A 136 19.78 5.46 -1.49
N LYS A 137 20.06 4.23 -1.07
CA LYS A 137 21.42 3.80 -0.69
C LYS A 137 22.36 3.80 -1.90
N GLU A 138 21.90 3.36 -3.06
CA GLU A 138 22.68 3.40 -4.30
C GLU A 138 22.98 4.84 -4.73
N PHE A 139 22.01 5.75 -4.62
CA PHE A 139 22.18 7.15 -5.01
C PHE A 139 23.16 7.91 -4.10
N PHE A 140 23.01 7.78 -2.78
CA PHE A 140 23.90 8.47 -1.83
C PHE A 140 25.24 7.75 -1.63
N GLY A 141 25.31 6.46 -1.94
CA GLY A 141 26.52 5.65 -1.87
C GLY A 141 27.23 5.79 -0.52
N PRO A 142 28.53 6.13 -0.49
CA PRO A 142 29.28 6.32 0.75
C PRO A 142 28.71 7.40 1.69
N GLN A 143 27.94 8.35 1.17
CA GLN A 143 27.32 9.41 1.98
C GLN A 143 25.99 8.98 2.61
N ALA A 144 25.47 7.78 2.33
CA ALA A 144 24.15 7.36 2.79
C ALA A 144 23.97 7.44 4.31
N SER A 145 25.03 7.24 5.11
CA SER A 145 25.00 7.37 6.57
C SER A 145 24.87 8.82 7.08
N GLN A 146 25.12 9.81 6.22
CA GLN A 146 25.00 11.24 6.53
C GLN A 146 23.60 11.78 6.27
N TRP A 147 22.71 10.96 5.71
CA TRP A 147 21.35 11.34 5.32
C TRP A 147 20.30 10.54 6.09
N ASP A 148 19.30 11.22 6.65
CA ASP A 148 18.09 10.55 7.13
C ASP A 148 17.13 10.35 5.95
N THR A 149 17.10 9.12 5.45
CA THR A 149 16.27 8.71 4.30
C THR A 149 15.24 7.65 4.70
N ARG A 150 14.86 7.63 5.98
CA ARG A 150 13.91 6.63 6.49
C ARG A 150 12.57 6.76 5.76
N ILE A 151 12.08 5.64 5.25
CA ILE A 151 10.82 5.56 4.52
C ILE A 151 9.71 5.18 5.50
N LEU A 152 8.68 6.01 5.61
CA LEU A 152 7.43 5.57 6.22
C LEU A 152 6.76 4.62 5.22
N ALA A 153 6.41 3.41 5.65
CA ALA A 153 5.68 2.45 4.85
C ALA A 153 4.41 2.05 5.59
N THR A 154 3.25 2.32 5.00
CA THR A 154 1.98 2.04 5.67
C THR A 154 1.04 1.19 4.86
N ASP A 155 0.25 0.36 5.54
CA ASP A 155 -0.82 -0.41 4.94
C ASP A 155 -1.96 -0.60 5.95
N ILE A 156 -3.15 -0.96 5.47
CA ILE A 156 -4.28 -1.34 6.32
C ILE A 156 -4.19 -2.82 6.74
N SER A 157 -3.52 -3.66 5.94
CA SER A 157 -3.39 -5.10 6.19
C SER A 157 -2.24 -5.38 7.15
N GLN A 158 -2.57 -5.76 8.39
CA GLN A 158 -1.58 -6.21 9.38
C GLN A 158 -0.84 -7.47 8.92
N GLN A 159 -1.52 -8.36 8.21
CA GLN A 159 -0.91 -9.54 7.60
C GLN A 159 0.15 -9.17 6.56
N ALA A 160 -0.15 -8.20 5.67
CA ALA A 160 0.82 -7.74 4.68
C ALA A 160 2.02 -7.06 5.36
N LEU A 161 1.78 -6.20 6.35
CA LEU A 161 2.84 -5.57 7.13
C LEU A 161 3.70 -6.56 7.90
N SER A 162 3.12 -7.67 8.38
CA SER A 162 3.88 -8.73 9.06
C SER A 162 4.86 -9.40 8.09
N LYS A 163 4.42 -9.67 6.84
CA LYS A 163 5.31 -10.16 5.77
C LYS A 163 6.39 -9.14 5.42
N ALA A 164 6.02 -7.86 5.33
CA ALA A 164 6.96 -6.77 5.06
C ALA A 164 8.05 -6.64 6.14
N LYS A 165 7.66 -6.73 7.41
CA LYS A 165 8.58 -6.73 8.56
C LYS A 165 9.44 -7.99 8.61
N ALA A 166 8.92 -9.15 8.21
CA ALA A 166 9.74 -10.37 8.06
C ALA A 166 10.78 -10.18 6.95
N GLY A 167 10.40 -9.54 5.84
CA GLY A 167 11.31 -9.17 4.76
C GLY A 167 11.86 -10.36 3.99
N GLN A 168 11.09 -11.46 3.90
CA GLN A 168 11.48 -12.70 3.24
C GLN A 168 10.74 -12.84 1.92
N TYR A 169 11.48 -13.03 0.82
CA TYR A 169 10.93 -12.96 -0.54
C TYR A 169 11.55 -13.99 -1.47
N LYS A 170 10.79 -14.34 -2.51
CA LYS A 170 11.36 -14.78 -3.78
C LYS A 170 11.66 -13.53 -4.60
N LEU A 171 12.92 -13.34 -4.97
CA LEU A 171 13.34 -12.17 -5.73
C LEU A 171 13.18 -12.42 -7.23
N PRO A 172 12.90 -11.37 -8.01
CA PRO A 172 12.76 -11.53 -9.46
C PRO A 172 14.13 -11.82 -10.08
N ALA A 173 14.13 -12.58 -11.17
CA ALA A 173 15.36 -13.08 -11.80
C ALA A 173 16.23 -11.95 -12.40
N ASP A 174 15.62 -10.82 -12.72
CA ASP A 174 16.26 -9.62 -13.27
C ASP A 174 16.79 -8.65 -12.19
N MET A 175 16.72 -9.02 -10.91
CA MET A 175 17.32 -8.21 -9.84
C MET A 175 18.85 -8.14 -10.04
N PRO A 176 19.45 -6.93 -10.04
CA PRO A 176 20.89 -6.78 -10.21
C PRO A 176 21.69 -7.63 -9.22
N GLY A 177 22.66 -8.40 -9.71
CA GLY A 177 23.45 -9.30 -8.86
C GLY A 177 24.18 -8.59 -7.72
N GLU A 178 24.60 -7.35 -7.94
CA GLU A 178 25.22 -6.52 -6.89
C GLU A 178 24.22 -6.11 -5.79
N TRP A 179 22.94 -5.94 -6.13
CA TRP A 179 21.91 -5.68 -5.13
C TRP A 179 21.60 -6.93 -4.32
N LEU A 180 21.54 -8.10 -4.97
CA LEU A 180 21.38 -9.37 -4.28
C LEU A 180 22.46 -9.59 -3.22
N LYS A 181 23.73 -9.38 -3.59
CA LYS A 181 24.87 -9.55 -2.68
C LYS A 181 24.87 -8.56 -1.50
N ARG A 182 24.49 -7.30 -1.73
CA ARG A 182 24.59 -6.23 -0.72
C ARG A 182 23.37 -6.11 0.19
N TYR A 183 22.19 -6.41 -0.35
CA TYR A 183 20.92 -6.06 0.31
C TYR A 183 20.07 -7.25 0.69
N PHE A 184 20.48 -8.47 0.35
CA PHE A 184 19.74 -9.66 0.69
C PHE A 184 20.67 -10.77 1.21
N VAL A 185 20.13 -11.59 2.09
CA VAL A 185 20.77 -12.81 2.58
C VAL A 185 19.94 -13.99 2.10
N LYS A 186 20.55 -14.85 1.29
CA LYS A 186 19.90 -16.05 0.79
C LYS A 186 19.84 -17.11 1.89
N ASP A 187 18.67 -17.70 2.07
CA ASP A 187 18.47 -18.93 2.83
C ASP A 187 18.46 -20.11 1.85
N ASP A 188 19.48 -20.96 1.92
CA ASP A 188 19.62 -22.10 1.02
C ASP A 188 18.62 -23.22 1.29
N ALA A 189 18.04 -23.31 2.49
CA ALA A 189 17.05 -24.33 2.82
C ALA A 189 15.67 -24.02 2.22
N THR A 190 15.29 -22.74 2.23
CA THR A 190 13.98 -22.30 1.71
C THR A 190 14.05 -21.71 0.31
N CYS A 191 15.26 -21.46 -0.21
CA CYS A 191 15.54 -20.69 -1.42
C CYS A 191 14.92 -19.28 -1.40
N LEU A 192 14.63 -18.74 -0.21
CA LEU A 192 14.14 -17.38 -0.03
C LEU A 192 15.31 -16.44 0.25
N TYR A 193 15.06 -15.16 0.04
CA TYR A 193 15.98 -14.08 0.36
C TYR A 193 15.40 -13.21 1.45
N THR A 194 16.18 -12.93 2.48
CA THR A 194 15.81 -12.02 3.56
C THR A 194 16.47 -10.65 3.33
N ALA A 195 15.70 -9.57 3.38
CA ALA A 195 16.22 -8.21 3.31
C ALA A 195 17.26 -7.97 4.43
N ALA A 196 18.42 -7.41 4.06
CA ALA A 196 19.51 -7.15 4.99
C ALA A 196 19.10 -6.14 6.09
N PRO A 197 19.69 -6.19 7.29
CA PRO A 197 19.35 -5.30 8.40
C PRO A 197 19.36 -3.81 8.02
N GLN A 198 20.31 -3.39 7.19
CA GLN A 198 20.42 -2.02 6.70
C GLN A 198 19.22 -1.54 5.87
N LEU A 199 18.50 -2.45 5.19
CA LEU A 199 17.25 -2.11 4.52
C LEU A 199 16.10 -2.06 5.52
N LYS A 200 15.99 -3.07 6.39
CA LYS A 200 14.91 -3.19 7.39
C LYS A 200 14.90 -2.02 8.36
N GLN A 201 16.06 -1.55 8.79
CA GLN A 201 16.20 -0.39 9.68
C GLN A 201 15.85 0.94 9.00
N ASN A 202 15.92 1.02 7.67
CA ASN A 202 15.59 2.22 6.92
C ASN A 202 14.10 2.35 6.60
N VAL A 203 13.29 1.32 6.87
CA VAL A 203 11.85 1.32 6.59
C VAL A 203 11.06 1.22 7.89
N ILE A 204 10.16 2.17 8.10
CA ILE A 204 9.29 2.24 9.27
C ILE A 204 7.90 1.77 8.87
N PHE A 205 7.57 0.52 9.21
CA PHE A 205 6.26 -0.07 8.92
C PHE A 205 5.21 0.32 9.97
N ARG A 206 4.08 0.88 9.54
CA ARG A 206 2.94 1.22 10.41
C ARG A 206 1.60 0.84 9.79
N THR A 207 0.63 0.47 10.61
CA THR A 207 -0.76 0.36 10.16
C THR A 207 -1.32 1.77 9.99
N PHE A 208 -1.94 2.06 8.85
CA PHE A 208 -2.59 3.35 8.59
C PHE A 208 -3.72 3.19 7.58
N ASN A 209 -4.89 3.75 7.89
CA ASN A 209 -6.01 3.82 6.97
C ASN A 209 -5.96 5.13 6.17
N LEU A 210 -5.94 5.05 4.85
CA LEU A 210 -5.87 6.23 3.99
C LEU A 210 -7.14 7.11 4.03
N MET A 211 -8.21 6.62 4.64
CA MET A 211 -9.39 7.42 4.97
C MET A 211 -9.14 8.35 6.17
N ASP A 212 -8.18 8.03 7.03
CA ASP A 212 -7.89 8.82 8.22
C ASP A 212 -7.18 10.14 7.88
N PRO A 213 -7.31 11.16 8.74
CA PRO A 213 -6.54 12.39 8.60
C PRO A 213 -5.02 12.15 8.63
N ILE A 214 -4.31 12.78 7.69
CA ILE A 214 -2.86 12.64 7.53
C ILE A 214 -2.17 13.71 8.37
N HIS A 215 -1.85 13.36 9.62
CA HIS A 215 -1.18 14.25 10.57
C HIS A 215 0.25 13.79 10.86
N PHE A 216 1.18 14.09 9.95
CA PHE A 216 2.61 13.92 10.18
C PHE A 216 3.28 15.25 10.48
N ARG A 217 4.26 15.23 11.40
CA ARG A 217 4.97 16.44 11.83
C ARG A 217 5.75 17.10 10.70
N LEU A 218 6.37 16.28 9.85
CA LEU A 218 7.07 16.72 8.65
C LEU A 218 6.16 16.50 7.44
N LYS A 219 6.22 17.45 6.50
CA LYS A 219 5.62 17.27 5.18
C LYS A 219 6.50 16.33 4.36
N PHE A 220 5.87 15.53 3.49
CA PHE A 220 6.60 14.58 2.66
C PHE A 220 7.16 15.24 1.40
N ASP A 221 8.40 14.95 1.07
CA ASP A 221 8.97 15.30 -0.24
C ASP A 221 8.37 14.44 -1.34
N VAL A 222 8.15 13.16 -1.04
CA VAL A 222 7.60 12.20 -1.99
C VAL A 222 6.62 11.25 -1.31
N ILE A 223 5.45 11.08 -1.93
CA ILE A 223 4.48 10.04 -1.58
C ILE A 223 4.35 9.09 -2.76
N PHE A 224 4.53 7.79 -2.52
CA PHE A 224 4.16 6.72 -3.43
C PHE A 224 2.83 6.13 -2.96
N CYS A 225 1.79 6.21 -3.78
CA CYS A 225 0.50 5.58 -3.53
C CYS A 225 0.03 4.88 -4.82
N ARG A 226 0.63 3.73 -5.10
CA ARG A 226 0.54 3.05 -6.40
C ARG A 226 -0.28 1.78 -6.28
N ASN A 227 -1.24 1.60 -7.19
CA ASN A 227 -2.12 0.42 -7.24
C ASN A 227 -3.02 0.27 -6.00
N VAL A 228 -3.40 1.41 -5.41
CA VAL A 228 -4.25 1.48 -4.22
C VAL A 228 -5.54 2.22 -4.54
N MET A 229 -5.45 3.35 -5.24
CA MET A 229 -6.61 4.18 -5.56
C MET A 229 -7.57 3.49 -6.55
N ILE A 230 -7.13 2.47 -7.28
CA ILE A 230 -8.01 1.61 -8.10
C ILE A 230 -9.14 0.95 -7.31
N TYR A 231 -9.02 0.84 -5.99
CA TYR A 231 -10.06 0.28 -5.13
C TYR A 231 -11.10 1.31 -4.67
N PHE A 232 -10.88 2.59 -4.93
CA PHE A 232 -11.70 3.68 -4.42
C PHE A 232 -12.62 4.25 -5.50
N ASP A 233 -13.80 4.70 -5.11
CA ASP A 233 -14.66 5.49 -6.00
C ASP A 233 -14.05 6.87 -6.30
N GLN A 234 -14.68 7.66 -7.17
CA GLN A 234 -14.13 8.98 -7.52
C GLN A 234 -14.09 9.95 -6.33
N ALA A 235 -15.13 9.99 -5.50
CA ALA A 235 -15.22 10.92 -4.38
C ALA A 235 -14.13 10.63 -3.32
N THR A 236 -13.92 9.36 -2.99
CA THR A 236 -12.86 8.92 -2.07
C THR A 236 -11.48 9.21 -2.64
N ARG A 237 -11.25 8.99 -3.94
CA ARG A 237 -9.99 9.34 -4.60
C ARG A 237 -9.70 10.83 -4.51
N ASP A 238 -10.66 11.68 -4.85
CA ASP A 238 -10.49 13.13 -4.84
C ASP A 238 -10.18 13.64 -3.41
N ALA A 239 -10.89 13.11 -2.41
CA ALA A 239 -10.63 13.42 -1.01
C ALA A 239 -9.23 12.98 -0.55
N LEU A 240 -8.80 11.77 -0.95
CA LEU A 240 -7.46 11.28 -0.63
C LEU A 240 -6.37 12.11 -1.31
N VAL A 241 -6.53 12.44 -2.59
CA VAL A 241 -5.62 13.29 -3.35
C VAL A 241 -5.48 14.66 -2.69
N ARG A 242 -6.58 15.21 -2.14
CA ARG A 242 -6.51 16.45 -1.35
C ARG A 242 -5.71 16.27 -0.06
N ARG A 243 -5.93 15.19 0.68
CA ARG A 243 -5.14 14.89 1.90
C ARG A 243 -3.64 14.73 1.57
N PHE A 244 -3.29 14.05 0.47
CA PHE A 244 -1.91 13.96 0.00
C PHE A 244 -1.33 15.31 -0.38
N TYR A 245 -2.10 16.13 -1.11
CA TYR A 245 -1.70 17.49 -1.43
C TYR A 245 -1.34 18.27 -0.16
N ASP A 246 -2.19 18.21 0.87
CA ASP A 246 -1.94 18.92 2.13
C ASP A 246 -0.75 18.33 2.89
N ALA A 247 -0.49 17.03 2.81
CA ALA A 247 0.64 16.34 3.45
C ALA A 247 2.00 16.54 2.75
N LEU A 248 2.02 16.90 1.46
CA LEU A 248 3.24 17.12 0.70
C LEU A 248 3.91 18.46 0.99
N HIS A 249 5.24 18.45 0.98
CA HIS A 249 6.08 19.64 0.96
C HIS A 249 5.73 20.48 -0.29
N PRO A 250 5.83 21.83 -0.24
CA PRO A 250 5.77 22.64 -1.47
C PRO A 250 6.70 22.04 -2.53
N THR A 251 6.24 21.87 -3.77
CA THR A 251 6.98 21.20 -4.86
C THR A 251 7.30 19.71 -4.66
N GLY A 252 6.70 19.05 -3.66
CA GLY A 252 6.78 17.59 -3.47
C GLY A 252 6.05 16.80 -4.56
N TYR A 253 6.33 15.50 -4.63
CA TYR A 253 5.88 14.61 -5.69
C TYR A 253 4.93 13.53 -5.18
N LEU A 254 3.90 13.24 -5.96
CA LEU A 254 2.98 12.12 -5.78
C LEU A 254 3.16 11.14 -6.95
N PHE A 255 3.50 9.90 -6.64
CA PHE A 255 3.53 8.79 -7.57
C PHE A 255 2.28 7.95 -7.41
N ILE A 256 1.60 7.68 -8.53
CA ILE A 256 0.47 6.76 -8.61
C ILE A 256 0.76 5.72 -9.69
N SER A 257 0.01 4.64 -9.79
CA SER A 257 0.22 3.62 -10.81
C SER A 257 -0.14 4.12 -12.21
N HIS A 258 0.45 3.54 -13.24
CA HIS A 258 0.10 3.84 -14.64
C HIS A 258 -1.36 3.55 -15.00
N SER A 259 -2.03 2.67 -14.26
CA SER A 259 -3.47 2.42 -14.42
C SER A 259 -4.36 3.44 -13.68
N GLU A 260 -3.76 4.37 -12.95
CA GLU A 260 -4.44 5.39 -12.15
C GLU A 260 -4.27 6.76 -12.80
N SER A 261 -5.22 7.67 -12.54
CA SER A 261 -5.16 9.04 -13.03
C SER A 261 -5.79 9.98 -12.01
N LEU A 262 -5.19 11.16 -11.83
CA LEU A 262 -5.79 12.24 -11.04
C LEU A 262 -6.84 13.02 -11.84
N GLY A 263 -7.02 12.71 -13.13
CA GLY A 263 -7.84 13.51 -14.03
C GLY A 263 -7.34 14.95 -14.13
N GLN A 264 -8.25 15.87 -14.43
CA GLN A 264 -7.95 17.30 -14.43
C GLN A 264 -7.98 17.83 -12.98
N THR A 265 -6.85 18.29 -12.48
CA THR A 265 -6.73 18.89 -11.16
C THR A 265 -5.89 20.15 -11.20
N ARG A 266 -6.26 21.16 -10.40
CA ARG A 266 -5.47 22.39 -10.20
C ARG A 266 -4.44 22.25 -9.09
N LEU A 267 -4.44 21.11 -8.38
CA LEU A 267 -3.54 20.85 -7.25
C LEU A 267 -2.16 20.37 -7.70
N PHE A 268 -2.09 19.72 -8.85
CA PHE A 268 -0.86 19.10 -9.34
C PHE A 268 -0.63 19.41 -10.81
N ARG A 269 0.63 19.46 -11.20
CA ARG A 269 1.05 19.35 -12.60
C ARG A 269 1.67 17.98 -12.85
N THR A 270 1.48 17.44 -14.05
CA THR A 270 2.16 16.20 -14.46
C THR A 270 3.65 16.48 -14.66
N ALA A 271 4.51 15.73 -13.97
CA ALA A 271 5.97 15.81 -14.11
C ALA A 271 6.53 14.69 -15.00
N ALA A 272 5.90 13.51 -14.95
CA ALA A 272 6.15 12.36 -15.82
C ALA A 272 4.87 11.49 -15.86
N PRO A 273 4.78 10.45 -16.72
CA PRO A 273 3.62 9.55 -16.71
C PRO A 273 3.34 9.02 -15.29
N ALA A 274 2.12 9.27 -14.79
CA ALA A 274 1.68 8.91 -13.44
C ALA A 274 2.52 9.49 -12.26
N VAL A 275 3.34 10.52 -12.52
CA VAL A 275 4.08 11.28 -11.50
C VAL A 275 3.63 12.74 -11.52
N TYR A 276 3.22 13.24 -10.37
CA TYR A 276 2.57 14.54 -10.22
C TYR A 276 3.35 15.40 -9.24
N GLN A 277 3.59 16.65 -9.58
CA GLN A 277 4.25 17.62 -8.69
C GLN A 277 3.23 18.60 -8.13
N LYS A 278 3.28 18.81 -6.82
CA LYS A 278 2.43 19.75 -6.09
C LYS A 278 2.60 21.17 -6.62
N LEU A 279 1.49 21.82 -6.98
CA LEU A 279 1.45 23.24 -7.33
C LEU A 279 1.23 24.10 -6.06
N PRO A 280 1.86 25.28 -5.94
CA PRO A 280 1.53 26.24 -4.88
C PRO A 280 0.06 26.70 -4.99
N LEU A 281 -0.64 26.89 -3.86
CA LEU A 281 -1.93 27.57 -3.86
C LEU A 281 -1.71 29.03 -4.27
N GLY A 282 -2.11 29.41 -5.49
CA GLY A 282 -2.08 30.81 -5.96
C GLY A 282 -1.52 31.05 -7.36
N THR A 283 -1.05 30.04 -8.10
CA THR A 283 -0.41 30.25 -9.42
C THR A 283 -1.36 30.43 -10.61
N HIS A 284 -2.65 30.70 -10.38
CA HIS A 284 -3.60 31.03 -11.45
C HIS A 284 -4.51 32.17 -11.01
N GLN A 285 -4.07 33.40 -11.24
CA GLN A 285 -4.97 34.45 -11.75
C GLN A 285 -5.09 34.26 -13.26
#